data_AF-A0A8S2TSA5-F1
#
_entry.id   AF-A0A8S2TSA5-F1
#
_cell.length_a   1.000
_cell.length_b   1.000
_cell.length_c   1.000
_cell.angle_alpha   90.00
_cell.angle_beta   90.00
_cell.angle_gamma   90.00
#
_symmetry.space_group_name_H-M   'P 1'
#
loop_
_entity.id
_entity.type
_entity.pdbx_description
1 polymer ?
#
loop_
_entity_poly.entity_id
_entity_poly.type
_entity_poly.pdbx_seq_one_letter_code
_entity_poly.pdbx_strand_id
1 'polypeptide(L)'
;MRTTRKRQKKPKQIINSSPVVKKSRRTRAKVYTITPVSNTHNIRQTEGLTLKAYVGDGSILLVYNLDSTLTRNLAGFAIQCTPSSGQPYIIQNRINFRTNYTSHTTAVQRVWTPSTIAPIQKFSWLDILKSIDPVSYSYQVTALYFVDENTSDVKPGAKAVVTVQKNSLSFENLKIGFTRGYLSSQAYSENFHNAPIQPSGPKTVGYDTTPYEKQYEWLGYHARELIFNFLDECIADKSITVDVFAFDLDEPDIIRRFVKLGSRLRLFLDNASLHVGPHAIEPQVQALIKKSAGSNNVQSGHFKRFAHNKVIIQKQNDKPIKVLTGSTNFSIRGLYVQSNN
;
A
#
# COMPACT_ATOMS: atom_id res chain seq x y z
N MET A 1 -2.19 -28.50 78.87
CA MET A 1 -2.58 -27.20 78.26
C MET A 1 -1.52 -26.16 78.59
N ARG A 2 -0.65 -25.79 77.65
CA ARG A 2 0.39 -24.76 77.84
C ARG A 2 0.14 -23.60 76.88
N THR A 3 -0.25 -22.46 77.43
CA THR A 3 -0.44 -21.19 76.73
C THR A 3 0.89 -20.42 76.66
N THR A 4 1.29 -20.04 75.46
CA THR A 4 2.55 -19.35 75.13
C THR A 4 2.39 -17.83 75.17
N ARG A 5 3.32 -17.16 75.86
CA ARG A 5 3.43 -15.69 75.96
C ARG A 5 4.01 -15.07 74.68
N LYS A 6 3.38 -13.97 74.24
CA LYS A 6 3.78 -13.09 73.14
C LYS A 6 5.16 -12.45 73.38
N ARG A 7 5.99 -12.41 72.33
CA ARG A 7 7.23 -11.59 72.24
C ARG A 7 7.05 -10.56 71.11
N GLN A 8 7.11 -9.26 71.45
CA GLN A 8 7.15 -8.16 70.49
C GLN A 8 8.49 -8.19 69.71
N LYS A 9 8.45 -8.06 68.38
CA LYS A 9 9.62 -7.89 67.51
C LYS A 9 9.65 -6.45 66.97
N LYS A 10 10.82 -5.82 67.06
CA LYS A 10 11.16 -4.49 66.51
C LYS A 10 11.01 -4.45 64.97
N PRO A 11 10.73 -3.27 64.37
CA PRO A 11 10.55 -3.15 62.92
C PRO A 11 11.88 -3.26 62.16
N LYS A 12 11.88 -4.01 61.06
CA LYS A 12 13.00 -4.15 60.11
C LYS A 12 12.99 -2.99 59.11
N GLN A 13 14.12 -2.33 58.94
CA GLN A 13 14.41 -1.41 57.84
C GLN A 13 14.25 -2.12 56.48
N ILE A 14 13.46 -1.53 55.58
CA ILE A 14 13.31 -1.96 54.20
C ILE A 14 14.43 -1.27 53.39
N ILE A 15 15.43 -2.05 52.97
CA ILE A 15 16.43 -1.61 52.00
C ILE A 15 15.84 -1.89 50.62
N ASN A 16 15.52 -0.85 49.86
CA ASN A 16 15.11 -0.94 48.46
C ASN A 16 16.31 -1.35 47.59
N SER A 17 16.40 -2.63 47.24
CA SER A 17 17.32 -3.10 46.20
C SER A 17 16.66 -2.99 44.82
N SER A 18 17.01 -1.97 44.05
CA SER A 18 16.67 -1.89 42.63
C SER A 18 17.37 -3.01 41.85
N PRO A 19 16.72 -3.68 40.88
CA PRO A 19 17.38 -4.67 40.05
C PRO A 19 18.36 -3.98 39.09
N VAL A 20 19.62 -4.43 39.12
CA VAL A 20 20.67 -4.05 38.17
C VAL A 20 20.27 -4.56 36.79
N VAL A 21 19.72 -3.66 35.96
CA VAL A 21 19.54 -3.90 34.53
C VAL A 21 20.94 -3.93 33.90
N LYS A 22 21.43 -5.12 33.56
CA LYS A 22 22.57 -5.28 32.65
C LYS A 22 22.20 -4.60 31.33
N LYS A 23 22.79 -3.42 31.06
CA LYS A 23 22.70 -2.74 29.78
C LYS A 23 23.22 -3.70 28.70
N SER A 24 22.32 -4.30 27.93
CA SER A 24 22.72 -4.96 26.69
C SER A 24 23.27 -3.87 25.77
N ARG A 25 24.50 -4.07 25.27
CA ARG A 25 25.05 -3.25 24.19
C ARG A 25 24.12 -3.43 22.99
N ARG A 26 23.19 -2.48 22.80
CA ARG A 26 22.52 -2.28 21.51
C ARG A 26 23.60 -1.94 20.51
N THR A 27 24.06 -2.94 19.76
CA THR A 27 24.70 -2.72 18.47
C THR A 27 23.73 -1.87 17.67
N ARG A 28 24.08 -0.60 17.43
CA ARG A 28 23.36 0.25 16.47
C ARG A 28 23.31 -0.54 15.17
N ALA A 29 22.11 -0.92 14.75
CA ALA A 29 21.92 -1.40 13.40
C ALA A 29 22.52 -0.34 12.47
N LYS A 30 23.44 -0.75 11.59
CA LYS A 30 23.88 0.11 10.50
C LYS A 30 22.62 0.49 9.74
N VAL A 31 22.22 1.75 9.84
CA VAL A 31 21.20 2.31 8.96
C VAL A 31 21.87 2.38 7.60
N TYR A 32 21.60 1.40 6.75
CA TYR A 32 21.94 1.49 5.35
C TYR A 32 20.97 2.48 4.74
N THR A 33 21.43 3.72 4.55
CA THR A 33 20.70 4.70 3.77
C THR A 33 20.72 4.21 2.33
N ILE A 34 19.62 3.58 1.90
CA ILE A 34 19.36 3.33 0.48
C ILE A 34 19.18 4.71 -0.13
N THR A 35 20.25 5.25 -0.70
CA THR A 35 20.20 6.50 -1.44
C THR A 35 19.66 6.14 -2.83
N PRO A 36 18.47 6.59 -3.24
CA PRO A 36 18.00 6.36 -4.59
C PRO A 36 19.03 6.92 -5.58
N VAL A 37 19.28 6.18 -6.66
CA VAL A 37 20.27 6.56 -7.71
C VAL A 37 19.82 7.82 -8.47
N SER A 38 18.63 8.34 -8.20
CA SER A 38 18.21 9.66 -8.62
C SER A 38 17.54 10.42 -7.46
N ASN A 39 18.16 11.53 -7.06
CA ASN A 39 17.46 12.59 -6.32
C ASN A 39 16.36 13.19 -7.23
N THR A 40 15.17 12.59 -7.31
CA THR A 40 14.05 13.09 -8.13
C THR A 40 13.18 14.11 -7.39
N HIS A 41 13.77 14.83 -6.43
CA HIS A 41 13.09 15.92 -5.74
C HIS A 41 13.26 17.21 -6.51
N ASN A 42 12.38 17.44 -7.47
CA ASN A 42 12.33 18.71 -8.19
C ASN A 42 11.54 19.70 -7.32
N ILE A 43 12.27 20.57 -6.63
CA ILE A 43 11.71 21.68 -5.86
C ILE A 43 11.78 22.93 -6.74
N ARG A 44 10.67 23.66 -6.80
CA ARG A 44 10.60 24.98 -7.44
C ARG A 44 9.85 25.94 -6.53
N GLN A 45 10.39 27.14 -6.40
CA GLN A 45 9.79 28.23 -5.66
C GLN A 45 9.69 29.44 -6.58
N THR A 46 8.50 29.99 -6.70
CA THR A 46 8.22 31.17 -7.52
C THR A 46 7.18 32.00 -6.77
N GLU A 47 7.44 33.28 -6.53
CA GLU A 47 6.45 34.21 -5.96
C GLU A 47 5.76 33.68 -4.68
N GLY A 48 6.52 33.07 -3.77
CA GLY A 48 5.99 32.53 -2.51
C GLY A 48 5.21 31.21 -2.64
N LEU A 49 5.02 30.67 -3.85
CA LEU A 49 4.51 29.32 -4.08
C LEU A 49 5.67 28.34 -4.25
N THR A 50 5.72 27.31 -3.42
CA THR A 50 6.66 26.19 -3.54
C THR A 50 5.93 24.96 -4.03
N LEU A 51 6.49 24.26 -5.02
CA LEU A 51 5.99 22.99 -5.54
C LEU A 51 7.10 21.94 -5.52
N LYS A 52 6.74 20.74 -5.05
CA LYS A 52 7.58 19.55 -5.09
C LYS A 52 6.76 18.37 -5.61
N ALA A 53 7.39 17.55 -6.44
CA ALA A 53 6.83 16.28 -6.91
C ALA A 53 7.64 15.09 -6.38
N TYR A 54 6.95 13.99 -6.08
CA TYR A 54 7.52 12.72 -5.69
C TYR A 54 7.00 11.65 -6.65
N VAL A 55 7.91 11.01 -7.37
CA VAL A 55 7.58 9.90 -8.27
C VAL A 55 7.35 8.65 -7.43
N GLY A 56 6.14 8.10 -7.52
CA GLY A 56 5.76 6.82 -6.92
C GLY A 56 5.66 5.71 -7.97
N ASP A 57 5.16 4.57 -7.51
CA ASP A 57 4.76 3.48 -8.38
C ASP A 57 3.39 3.80 -9.01
N GLY A 58 3.35 3.94 -10.34
CA GLY A 58 2.12 4.33 -11.05
C GLY A 58 1.51 5.69 -10.71
N SER A 59 2.20 6.51 -9.93
CA SER A 59 1.64 7.73 -9.37
C SER A 59 2.67 8.83 -9.17
N ILE A 60 2.20 10.07 -9.08
CA ILE A 60 3.02 11.24 -8.78
C ILE A 60 2.33 12.03 -7.67
N LEU A 61 2.99 12.12 -6.51
CA LEU A 61 2.52 12.95 -5.41
C LEU A 61 3.07 14.36 -5.58
N LEU A 62 2.18 15.31 -5.82
CA LEU A 62 2.44 16.73 -5.77
C LEU A 62 2.21 17.22 -4.34
N VAL A 63 3.16 17.98 -3.82
CA VAL A 63 3.04 18.71 -2.56
C VAL A 63 3.46 20.14 -2.82
N TYR A 64 2.64 21.08 -2.41
CA TYR A 64 2.89 22.50 -2.60
C TYR A 64 2.59 23.26 -1.33
N ASN A 65 3.20 24.43 -1.18
CA ASN A 65 3.01 25.33 -0.05
C ASN A 65 2.99 26.76 -0.55
N LEU A 66 2.21 27.62 0.10
CA LEU A 66 2.10 29.04 -0.22
C LEU A 66 2.51 29.86 0.99
N ASP A 67 3.26 30.94 0.77
CA ASP A 67 3.55 31.89 1.84
C ASP A 67 2.26 32.38 2.48
N SER A 68 2.24 32.40 3.82
CA SER A 68 1.14 32.94 4.63
C SER A 68 0.74 34.37 4.25
N THR A 69 1.68 35.20 3.76
CA THR A 69 1.36 36.57 3.34
C THR A 69 0.51 36.61 2.06
N LEU A 70 0.42 35.48 1.35
CA LEU A 70 -0.30 35.33 0.09
C LEU A 70 -1.61 34.55 0.25
N THR A 71 -2.08 34.25 1.47
CA THR A 71 -3.30 33.42 1.62
C THR A 71 -4.60 34.22 1.64
N ARG A 72 -4.54 35.55 1.64
CA ARG A 72 -5.75 36.39 1.63
C ARG A 72 -6.57 36.10 0.36
N ASN A 73 -7.84 35.75 0.54
CA ASN A 73 -8.79 35.38 -0.51
C ASN A 73 -8.37 34.16 -1.36
N LEU A 74 -7.47 33.29 -0.85
CA LEU A 74 -7.09 32.07 -1.54
C LEU A 74 -8.32 31.15 -1.68
N ALA A 75 -8.68 30.83 -2.92
CA ALA A 75 -9.76 29.90 -3.25
C ALA A 75 -9.26 28.44 -3.31
N GLY A 76 -7.98 28.25 -3.66
CA GLY A 76 -7.31 26.96 -3.74
C GLY A 76 -6.31 26.91 -4.89
N PHE A 77 -6.13 25.74 -5.50
CA PHE A 77 -5.09 25.51 -6.50
C PHE A 77 -5.64 24.87 -7.77
N ALA A 78 -5.24 25.40 -8.93
CA ALA A 78 -5.39 24.73 -10.21
C ALA A 78 -4.16 23.88 -10.51
N ILE A 79 -4.38 22.69 -11.08
CA ILE A 79 -3.30 21.77 -11.45
C ILE A 79 -3.46 21.39 -12.91
N GLN A 80 -2.43 21.63 -13.70
CA GLN A 80 -2.30 21.17 -15.08
C GLN A 80 -1.19 20.13 -15.16
N CYS A 81 -1.46 19.02 -15.84
CA CYS A 81 -0.46 18.03 -16.20
C CYS A 81 -0.20 18.08 -17.71
N THR A 82 1.05 17.93 -18.12
CA THR A 82 1.47 17.85 -19.51
C THR A 82 2.44 16.69 -19.67
N PRO A 83 1.97 15.51 -20.11
CA PRO A 83 2.83 14.39 -20.49
C PRO A 83 3.64 14.75 -21.74
N SER A 84 4.90 14.32 -21.85
CA SER A 84 5.69 14.56 -23.06
C SER A 84 5.19 13.82 -24.30
N SER A 85 4.40 12.76 -24.11
CA SER A 85 3.83 11.94 -25.18
C SER A 85 2.34 12.22 -25.44
N GLY A 86 1.75 13.24 -24.81
CA GLY A 86 0.31 13.46 -24.83
C GLY A 86 -0.10 14.91 -24.74
N GLN A 87 -1.41 15.16 -24.78
CA GLN A 87 -1.96 16.50 -24.66
C GLN A 87 -1.99 16.95 -23.20
N PRO A 88 -1.78 18.26 -22.93
CA PRO A 88 -2.04 18.83 -21.62
C PRO A 88 -3.48 18.56 -21.16
N TYR A 89 -3.65 18.30 -19.86
CA TYR A 89 -4.97 18.20 -19.25
C TYR A 89 -5.01 18.90 -17.89
N ILE A 90 -6.18 19.46 -17.58
CA ILE A 90 -6.45 20.06 -16.27
C ILE A 90 -7.00 18.99 -15.34
N ILE A 91 -6.44 18.89 -14.13
CA ILE A 91 -6.99 18.05 -13.07
C ILE A 91 -8.41 18.52 -12.76
N GLN A 92 -9.35 17.58 -12.76
CA GLN A 92 -10.76 17.83 -12.51
C GLN A 92 -11.05 17.72 -11.01
N ASN A 93 -12.03 18.50 -10.55
CA ASN A 93 -12.55 18.49 -9.19
C ASN A 93 -14.04 18.11 -9.21
N ARG A 94 -14.47 17.30 -8.25
CA ARG A 94 -15.90 16.95 -8.03
C ARG A 94 -16.57 17.81 -6.98
N ILE A 95 -15.84 18.71 -6.34
CA ILE A 95 -16.34 19.70 -5.40
C ILE A 95 -16.18 21.06 -6.06
N ASN A 96 -17.25 21.84 -6.13
CA ASN A 96 -17.23 23.18 -6.70
C ASN A 96 -18.10 24.12 -5.85
N PHE A 97 -17.95 25.43 -6.06
CA PHE A 97 -18.67 26.45 -5.29
C PHE A 97 -20.11 26.71 -5.75
N ARG A 98 -20.48 26.20 -6.94
CA ARG A 98 -21.75 26.51 -7.60
C ARG A 98 -22.82 25.43 -7.39
N THR A 99 -22.42 24.24 -6.95
CA THR A 99 -23.31 23.09 -6.76
C THR A 99 -23.27 22.63 -5.32
N ASN A 100 -24.44 22.64 -4.66
CA ASN A 100 -24.59 22.08 -3.33
C ASN A 100 -24.64 20.54 -3.41
N TYR A 101 -23.79 19.88 -2.65
CA TYR A 101 -23.79 18.43 -2.49
C TYR A 101 -24.24 18.05 -1.08
N THR A 102 -25.11 17.05 -0.99
CA THR A 102 -25.62 16.50 0.29
C THR A 102 -25.21 15.03 0.43
N SER A 103 -25.53 14.42 1.56
CA SER A 103 -25.40 12.97 1.77
C SER A 103 -26.20 12.13 0.76
N HIS A 104 -27.22 12.72 0.12
CA HIS A 104 -28.05 12.06 -0.88
C HIS A 104 -27.55 12.25 -2.31
N THR A 105 -26.53 13.09 -2.54
CA THR A 105 -25.94 13.25 -3.87
C THR A 105 -25.19 11.98 -4.27
N THR A 106 -25.61 11.36 -5.37
CA THR A 106 -24.96 10.19 -5.96
C THR A 106 -23.66 10.56 -6.69
N ALA A 107 -22.82 9.57 -7.03
CA ALA A 107 -21.59 9.82 -7.77
C ALA A 107 -21.85 10.41 -9.17
N VAL A 108 -22.94 9.98 -9.84
CA VAL A 108 -23.34 10.45 -11.19
C VAL A 108 -23.80 11.91 -11.16
N GLN A 109 -24.37 12.36 -10.05
CA GLN A 109 -24.80 13.76 -9.88
C GLN A 109 -23.65 14.73 -9.57
N ARG A 110 -22.44 14.22 -9.29
CA ARG A 110 -21.26 15.07 -9.06
C ARG A 110 -20.62 15.41 -10.41
N VAL A 111 -20.68 16.70 -10.75
CA VAL A 111 -20.14 17.23 -12.01
C VAL A 111 -18.63 17.40 -11.87
N TRP A 112 -17.88 16.87 -12.83
CA TRP A 112 -16.46 17.17 -12.95
C TRP A 112 -16.29 18.60 -13.46
N THR A 113 -15.57 19.42 -12.70
CA THR A 113 -15.25 20.80 -13.05
C THR A 113 -13.73 20.97 -13.10
N PRO A 114 -13.16 21.61 -14.14
CA PRO A 114 -11.73 21.87 -14.20
C PRO A 114 -11.25 22.62 -12.95
N SER A 115 -10.09 22.26 -12.40
CA SER A 115 -9.53 22.94 -11.23
C SER A 115 -9.20 24.43 -11.46
N THR A 116 -9.19 24.89 -12.72
CA THR A 116 -9.13 26.31 -13.08
C THR A 116 -10.41 27.09 -12.75
N ILE A 117 -11.54 26.40 -12.58
CA ILE A 117 -12.85 26.96 -12.22
C ILE A 117 -13.24 26.55 -10.80
N ALA A 118 -12.93 25.30 -10.41
CA ALA A 118 -13.19 24.74 -9.08
C ALA A 118 -11.87 24.33 -8.41
N PRO A 119 -11.12 25.28 -7.81
CA PRO A 119 -9.79 25.05 -7.28
C PRO A 119 -9.74 23.92 -6.25
N ILE A 120 -8.67 23.13 -6.28
CA ILE A 120 -8.41 22.09 -5.28
C ILE A 120 -8.07 22.77 -3.95
N GLN A 121 -8.86 22.51 -2.91
CA GLN A 121 -8.65 23.04 -1.55
C GLN A 121 -7.79 22.11 -0.70
N LYS A 122 -6.63 21.72 -1.23
CA LYS A 122 -5.63 20.88 -0.57
C LYS A 122 -4.25 21.40 -0.95
N PHE A 123 -3.24 21.11 -0.13
CA PHE A 123 -1.83 21.41 -0.40
C PHE A 123 -1.07 20.21 -0.98
N SER A 124 -1.80 19.15 -1.34
CA SER A 124 -1.25 17.98 -1.98
C SER A 124 -2.24 17.34 -2.94
N TRP A 125 -1.71 16.66 -3.95
CA TRP A 125 -2.50 15.91 -4.93
C TRP A 125 -1.73 14.66 -5.36
N LEU A 126 -2.37 13.50 -5.30
CA LEU A 126 -1.81 12.26 -5.82
C LEU A 126 -2.41 12.00 -7.20
N ASP A 127 -1.61 12.17 -8.25
CA ASP A 127 -2.01 11.85 -9.61
C ASP A 127 -1.72 10.37 -9.89
N ILE A 128 -2.77 9.57 -10.09
CA ILE A 128 -2.63 8.17 -10.51
C ILE A 128 -2.58 8.15 -12.02
N LEU A 129 -1.44 7.73 -12.56
CA LEU A 129 -1.18 7.80 -14.00
C LEU A 129 -2.01 6.77 -14.75
N LYS A 130 -2.52 7.17 -15.93
CA LYS A 130 -3.27 6.29 -16.83
C LYS A 130 -2.38 5.25 -17.51
N SER A 131 -1.10 5.58 -17.70
CA SER A 131 -0.09 4.69 -18.28
C SER A 131 1.16 4.67 -17.39
N ILE A 132 1.90 3.57 -17.51
CA ILE A 132 3.22 3.37 -16.88
C ILE A 132 4.38 3.66 -17.81
N ASP A 133 4.10 4.11 -19.04
CA ASP A 133 5.13 4.37 -20.04
C ASP A 133 6.19 5.34 -19.50
N PRO A 134 7.48 5.12 -19.84
CA PRO A 134 8.58 5.95 -19.37
C PRO A 134 8.57 7.29 -20.10
N VAL A 135 7.68 8.18 -19.66
CA VAL A 135 7.51 9.53 -20.21
C VAL A 135 7.73 10.57 -19.13
N SER A 136 8.08 11.78 -19.55
CA SER A 136 8.19 12.90 -18.63
C SER A 136 6.83 13.55 -18.44
N TYR A 137 6.59 14.08 -17.23
CA TYR A 137 5.38 14.82 -16.89
C TYR A 137 5.77 16.18 -16.36
N SER A 138 5.20 17.23 -16.96
CA SER A 138 5.28 18.59 -16.43
C SER A 138 3.99 18.91 -15.68
N TYR A 139 4.10 19.28 -14.41
CA TYR A 139 2.99 19.71 -13.58
C TYR A 139 3.12 21.19 -13.28
N GLN A 140 2.08 21.95 -13.60
CA GLN A 140 1.93 23.34 -13.17
C GLN A 140 0.88 23.42 -12.07
N VAL A 141 1.25 24.02 -10.94
CA VAL A 141 0.31 24.42 -9.89
C VAL A 141 0.17 25.94 -9.90
N THR A 142 -1.06 26.42 -9.90
CA THR A 142 -1.40 27.85 -9.88
C THR A 142 -2.27 28.14 -8.65
N ALA A 143 -1.86 29.07 -7.80
CA ALA A 143 -2.72 29.58 -6.73
C ALA A 143 -3.86 30.40 -7.36
N LEU A 144 -5.10 30.09 -6.97
CA LEU A 144 -6.30 30.78 -7.42
C LEU A 144 -6.95 31.52 -6.26
N TYR A 145 -7.42 32.73 -6.55
CA TYR A 145 -8.00 33.64 -5.57
C TYR A 145 -9.42 34.01 -5.96
N PHE A 146 -10.30 34.17 -4.99
CA PHE A 146 -11.60 34.76 -5.25
C PHE A 146 -11.44 36.19 -5.79
N VAL A 147 -12.23 36.53 -6.81
CA VAL A 147 -12.23 37.88 -7.38
C VAL A 147 -12.78 38.89 -6.37
N ASP A 148 -13.82 38.49 -5.64
CA ASP A 148 -14.46 39.21 -4.55
C ASP A 148 -15.03 38.24 -3.50
N GLU A 149 -15.55 38.75 -2.37
CA GLU A 149 -16.04 37.92 -1.26
C GLU A 149 -17.40 37.24 -1.50
N ASN A 150 -18.14 37.66 -2.53
CA ASN A 150 -19.52 37.24 -2.80
C ASN A 150 -19.68 36.44 -4.09
N THR A 151 -18.60 36.16 -4.82
CA THR A 151 -18.63 35.38 -6.06
C THR A 151 -17.84 34.08 -5.94
N SER A 152 -18.19 33.14 -6.83
CA SER A 152 -17.43 31.91 -7.05
C SER A 152 -16.36 32.07 -8.13
N ASP A 153 -16.17 33.29 -8.63
CA ASP A 153 -15.25 33.57 -9.71
C ASP A 153 -13.83 33.69 -9.16
N VAL A 154 -12.88 33.13 -9.90
CA VAL A 154 -11.49 33.02 -9.46
C VAL A 154 -10.53 33.62 -10.47
N LYS A 155 -9.45 34.21 -9.97
CA LYS A 155 -8.35 34.75 -10.77
C LYS A 155 -7.02 34.09 -10.40
N PRO A 156 -6.10 33.92 -11.37
CA PRO A 156 -4.80 33.31 -11.11
C PRO A 156 -3.85 34.27 -10.40
N GLY A 157 -3.02 33.72 -9.51
CA GLY A 157 -1.83 34.37 -8.95
C GLY A 157 -0.57 33.54 -9.22
N ALA A 158 0.26 33.36 -8.18
CA ALA A 158 1.54 32.67 -8.25
C ALA A 158 1.47 31.28 -8.91
N LYS A 159 2.51 30.95 -9.69
CA LYS A 159 2.61 29.71 -10.47
C LYS A 159 3.95 29.04 -10.25
N ALA A 160 3.92 27.73 -10.05
CA ALA A 160 5.12 26.90 -10.00
C ALA A 160 4.97 25.72 -10.95
N VAL A 161 6.05 25.39 -11.67
CA VAL A 161 6.10 24.28 -12.62
C VAL A 161 7.19 23.32 -12.20
N VAL A 162 6.90 22.03 -12.23
CA VAL A 162 7.87 20.97 -11.96
C VAL A 162 7.78 19.92 -13.05
N THR A 163 8.93 19.50 -13.58
CA THR A 163 8.99 18.37 -14.51
C THR A 163 9.56 17.17 -13.78
N VAL A 164 8.94 16.01 -13.93
CA VAL A 164 9.45 14.75 -13.42
C VAL A 164 9.57 13.73 -14.54
N GLN A 165 10.61 12.92 -14.46
CA GLN A 165 10.77 11.77 -15.33
C GLN A 165 10.14 10.58 -14.65
N LYS A 166 9.16 9.93 -15.30
CA LYS A 166 8.69 8.64 -14.83
C LYS A 166 9.71 7.59 -15.29
N ASN A 167 10.64 7.26 -14.41
CA ASN A 167 11.32 5.98 -14.49
C ASN A 167 10.62 4.97 -13.55
N SER A 168 10.81 3.68 -13.80
CA SER A 168 10.64 2.70 -12.74
C SER A 168 11.52 3.14 -11.57
N LEU A 169 11.03 3.02 -10.34
CA LEU A 169 11.86 3.27 -9.15
C LEU A 169 12.98 2.24 -9.18
N SER A 170 14.10 2.58 -9.81
CA SER A 170 15.19 1.66 -10.08
C SER A 170 16.16 1.71 -8.92
N PHE A 171 16.04 0.72 -8.05
CA PHE A 171 17.09 0.39 -7.10
C PHE A 171 17.76 -0.88 -7.60
N GLU A 172 19.09 -0.95 -7.52
CA GLU A 172 19.89 -2.06 -8.05
C GLU A 172 19.41 -3.43 -7.52
N ASN A 173 19.10 -3.50 -6.22
CA ASN A 173 18.76 -4.74 -5.53
C ASN A 173 17.36 -4.71 -4.87
N LEU A 174 16.52 -3.74 -5.24
CA LEU A 174 15.19 -3.57 -4.64
C LEU A 174 14.16 -3.21 -5.72
N LYS A 175 13.09 -4.00 -5.79
CA LYS A 175 11.89 -3.65 -6.55
C LYS A 175 10.78 -3.31 -5.58
N ILE A 176 10.05 -2.24 -5.88
CA ILE A 176 8.90 -1.79 -5.08
C ILE A 176 7.69 -1.77 -6.00
N GLY A 177 6.60 -2.38 -5.57
CA GLY A 177 5.32 -2.36 -6.26
C GLY A 177 4.20 -2.18 -5.25
N PHE A 178 3.19 -1.41 -5.64
CA PHE A 178 2.01 -1.15 -4.82
C PHE A 178 0.78 -1.76 -5.48
N THR A 179 -0.19 -2.15 -4.66
CA THR A 179 -1.55 -2.44 -5.13
C THR A 179 -2.27 -1.11 -5.35
N ARG A 180 -3.16 -1.05 -6.34
CA ARG A 180 -4.13 0.06 -6.42
C ARG A 180 -5.18 -0.08 -5.31
N GLY A 181 -5.64 -1.32 -5.07
CA GLY A 181 -6.22 -1.79 -3.80
C GLY A 181 -7.33 -0.91 -3.18
N TYR A 182 -8.31 -0.46 -3.96
CA TYR A 182 -9.44 0.29 -3.42
C TYR A 182 -10.74 0.00 -4.18
N LEU A 183 -11.40 -1.10 -3.81
CA LEU A 183 -12.65 -1.56 -4.45
C LEU A 183 -13.78 -0.53 -4.31
N SER A 184 -13.80 0.25 -3.23
CA SER A 184 -14.77 1.33 -3.00
C SER A 184 -14.42 2.63 -3.73
N SER A 185 -13.38 2.64 -4.58
CA SER A 185 -13.03 3.82 -5.37
C SER A 185 -14.09 4.15 -6.42
N GLN A 186 -14.28 5.44 -6.65
CA GLN A 186 -15.07 5.93 -7.80
C GLN A 186 -14.48 5.42 -9.12
N ALA A 187 -13.16 5.33 -9.22
CA ALA A 187 -12.48 4.79 -10.39
C ALA A 187 -12.83 3.32 -10.66
N TYR A 188 -12.99 2.48 -9.63
CA TYR A 188 -13.45 1.11 -9.81
C TYR A 188 -14.91 1.05 -10.29
N SER A 189 -15.78 1.87 -9.69
CA SER A 189 -17.17 2.00 -10.14
C SER A 189 -17.28 2.47 -11.60
N GLU A 190 -16.39 3.34 -12.06
CA GLU A 190 -16.37 3.85 -13.43
C GLU A 190 -15.80 2.83 -14.42
N ASN A 191 -14.70 2.16 -14.09
CA ASN A 191 -14.03 1.22 -15.00
C ASN A 191 -14.70 -0.16 -15.05
N PHE A 192 -15.28 -0.63 -13.95
CA PHE A 192 -15.78 -1.99 -13.81
C PHE A 192 -17.23 -2.06 -13.33
N HIS A 193 -17.94 -0.94 -13.18
CA HIS A 193 -19.35 -0.91 -12.75
C HIS A 193 -19.61 -1.69 -11.45
N ASN A 194 -18.63 -1.69 -10.53
CA ASN A 194 -18.65 -2.48 -9.29
C ASN A 194 -18.82 -3.99 -9.52
N ALA A 195 -18.31 -4.51 -10.65
CA ALA A 195 -18.29 -5.94 -10.93
C ALA A 195 -17.62 -6.72 -9.78
N PRO A 196 -18.05 -7.97 -9.53
CA PRO A 196 -17.44 -8.80 -8.51
C PRO A 196 -15.98 -9.14 -8.85
N ILE A 197 -15.21 -9.46 -7.81
CA ILE A 197 -13.81 -9.90 -7.89
C ILE A 197 -13.63 -11.36 -7.45
N GLN A 198 -14.72 -12.06 -7.16
CA GLN A 198 -14.75 -13.47 -6.78
C GLN A 198 -16.19 -13.98 -6.95
N PRO A 199 -16.42 -15.31 -7.02
CA PRO A 199 -17.76 -15.87 -7.09
C PRO A 199 -18.62 -15.47 -5.89
N SER A 200 -19.93 -15.43 -6.10
CA SER A 200 -20.90 -15.32 -5.01
C SER A 200 -20.98 -16.63 -4.23
N GLY A 201 -21.40 -16.54 -2.96
CA GLY A 201 -21.55 -17.70 -2.09
C GLY A 201 -20.31 -18.01 -1.24
N PRO A 202 -20.22 -19.25 -0.71
CA PRO A 202 -19.11 -19.66 0.15
C PRO A 202 -17.74 -19.59 -0.56
N LYS A 203 -16.68 -19.25 0.19
CA LYS A 203 -15.31 -19.27 -0.32
C LYS A 203 -14.92 -20.69 -0.76
N THR A 204 -14.19 -20.79 -1.86
CA THR A 204 -13.61 -22.05 -2.36
C THR A 204 -12.12 -21.83 -2.71
N VAL A 205 -11.27 -22.84 -2.49
CA VAL A 205 -9.80 -22.73 -2.60
C VAL A 205 -9.29 -22.51 -4.03
N GLY A 206 -10.10 -22.81 -5.06
CA GLY A 206 -9.58 -22.96 -6.42
C GLY A 206 -10.56 -22.61 -7.54
N TYR A 207 -11.49 -21.68 -7.32
CA TYR A 207 -12.42 -21.23 -8.36
C TYR A 207 -11.68 -20.67 -9.59
N ASP A 208 -12.30 -20.73 -10.76
CA ASP A 208 -11.75 -20.16 -11.98
C ASP A 208 -11.62 -18.63 -11.86
N THR A 209 -10.38 -18.14 -11.95
CA THR A 209 -10.03 -16.72 -11.80
C THR A 209 -10.12 -15.96 -13.12
N THR A 210 -10.21 -16.65 -14.26
CA THR A 210 -10.26 -16.06 -15.61
C THR A 210 -11.29 -14.93 -15.75
N PRO A 211 -12.53 -15.03 -15.20
CA PRO A 211 -13.52 -13.96 -15.31
C PRO A 211 -13.16 -12.66 -14.56
N TYR A 212 -12.19 -12.70 -13.65
CA TYR A 212 -11.80 -11.59 -12.78
C TYR A 212 -10.45 -10.98 -13.14
N GLU A 213 -9.75 -11.51 -14.15
CA GLU A 213 -8.34 -11.17 -14.40
C GLU A 213 -8.15 -9.68 -14.69
N LYS A 214 -9.06 -9.06 -15.46
CA LYS A 214 -8.99 -7.61 -15.73
C LYS A 214 -9.09 -6.78 -14.45
N GLN A 215 -9.96 -7.19 -13.52
CA GLN A 215 -10.08 -6.56 -12.20
C GLN A 215 -8.83 -6.81 -11.37
N TYR A 216 -8.28 -8.02 -11.38
CA TYR A 216 -7.08 -8.38 -10.61
C TYR A 216 -5.84 -7.65 -11.08
N GLU A 217 -5.61 -7.56 -12.39
CA GLU A 217 -4.54 -6.74 -12.98
C GLU A 217 -4.69 -5.28 -12.58
N TRP A 218 -5.89 -4.72 -12.69
CA TRP A 218 -6.13 -3.32 -12.36
C TRP A 218 -6.01 -3.02 -10.85
N LEU A 219 -6.58 -3.87 -9.98
CA LEU A 219 -6.58 -3.67 -8.53
C LEU A 219 -5.23 -4.02 -7.90
N GLY A 220 -4.65 -5.15 -8.32
CA GLY A 220 -3.39 -5.67 -7.81
C GLY A 220 -2.16 -4.92 -8.34
N TYR A 221 -2.29 -4.34 -9.53
CA TYR A 221 -1.29 -3.47 -10.16
C TYR A 221 0.13 -4.07 -10.12
N HIS A 222 1.17 -3.26 -9.92
CA HIS A 222 2.56 -3.72 -9.98
C HIS A 222 2.94 -4.63 -8.80
N ALA A 223 2.33 -4.48 -7.61
CA ALA A 223 2.55 -5.42 -6.50
C ALA A 223 2.16 -6.85 -6.89
N ARG A 224 1.02 -7.02 -7.56
CA ARG A 224 0.55 -8.30 -8.08
C ARG A 224 1.57 -8.88 -9.05
N GLU A 225 2.02 -8.09 -10.02
CA GLU A 225 3.04 -8.49 -10.99
C GLU A 225 4.31 -8.99 -10.31
N LEU A 226 4.86 -8.25 -9.34
CA LEU A 226 6.06 -8.65 -8.61
C LEU A 226 5.88 -9.97 -7.85
N ILE A 227 4.73 -10.18 -7.22
CA ILE A 227 4.42 -11.43 -6.51
C ILE A 227 4.37 -12.62 -7.46
N PHE A 228 3.65 -12.48 -8.58
CA PHE A 228 3.51 -13.56 -9.55
C PHE A 228 4.82 -13.87 -10.27
N ASN A 229 5.56 -12.84 -10.70
CA ASN A 229 6.89 -13.02 -11.30
C ASN A 229 7.86 -13.70 -10.33
N PHE A 230 7.86 -13.32 -9.05
CA PHE A 230 8.70 -13.96 -8.03
C PHE A 230 8.39 -15.46 -7.89
N LEU A 231 7.11 -15.84 -7.91
CA LEU A 231 6.69 -17.24 -7.81
C LEU A 231 6.99 -18.02 -9.09
N ASP A 232 6.78 -17.40 -10.24
CA ASP A 232 7.02 -18.03 -11.54
C ASP A 232 8.52 -18.27 -11.76
N GLU A 233 9.41 -17.37 -11.30
CA GLU A 233 10.85 -17.61 -11.21
C GLU A 233 11.18 -18.87 -10.37
N CYS A 234 10.59 -19.02 -9.18
CA CYS A 234 10.79 -20.20 -8.31
C CYS A 234 10.32 -21.50 -8.98
N ILE A 235 9.28 -21.43 -9.80
CA ILE A 235 8.70 -22.59 -10.48
C ILE A 235 9.57 -23.02 -11.65
N ALA A 236 10.10 -22.04 -12.39
CA ALA A 236 10.97 -22.25 -13.55
C ALA A 236 12.30 -22.89 -13.16
N ASP A 237 12.97 -22.40 -12.11
CA ASP A 237 14.23 -22.95 -11.64
C ASP A 237 14.01 -24.05 -10.59
N LYS A 238 14.28 -25.31 -10.96
CA LYS A 238 14.12 -26.47 -10.08
C LYS A 238 15.16 -26.56 -8.96
N SER A 239 16.26 -25.80 -9.04
CA SER A 239 17.27 -25.70 -7.97
C SER A 239 16.80 -24.85 -6.79
N ILE A 240 15.73 -24.07 -6.98
CA ILE A 240 15.19 -23.18 -5.95
C ILE A 240 14.28 -23.92 -4.99
N THR A 241 14.48 -23.68 -3.69
CA THR A 241 13.51 -23.98 -2.63
C THR A 241 12.94 -22.68 -2.07
N VAL A 242 11.72 -22.76 -1.53
CA VAL A 242 10.95 -21.57 -1.14
C VAL A 242 10.45 -21.72 0.29
N ASP A 243 10.73 -20.72 1.13
CA ASP A 243 10.13 -20.61 2.46
C ASP A 243 9.07 -19.50 2.46
N VAL A 244 7.87 -19.80 2.93
CA VAL A 244 6.74 -18.87 2.97
C VAL A 244 6.23 -18.70 4.39
N PHE A 245 6.04 -17.46 4.79
CA PHE A 245 5.27 -17.08 5.97
C PHE A 245 4.05 -16.29 5.49
N ALA A 246 2.87 -16.85 5.70
CA ALA A 246 1.62 -16.26 5.23
C ALA A 246 0.64 -16.09 6.39
N PHE A 247 0.24 -14.84 6.62
CA PHE A 247 -0.81 -14.50 7.57
C PHE A 247 -2.17 -14.92 7.02
N ASP A 248 -2.64 -14.23 5.97
CA ASP A 248 -3.91 -14.47 5.28
C ASP A 248 -3.59 -14.99 3.87
N LEU A 249 -4.19 -16.13 3.50
CA LEU A 249 -3.91 -16.87 2.27
C LEU A 249 -5.20 -17.46 1.70
N ASP A 250 -5.77 -16.79 0.69
CA ASP A 250 -6.92 -17.28 -0.07
C ASP A 250 -6.89 -16.95 -1.58
N GLU A 251 -5.78 -16.39 -2.08
CA GLU A 251 -5.63 -16.04 -3.49
C GLU A 251 -5.39 -17.32 -4.34
N PRO A 252 -6.32 -17.71 -5.23
CA PRO A 252 -6.27 -19.02 -5.88
C PRO A 252 -5.03 -19.25 -6.76
N ASP A 253 -4.53 -18.22 -7.44
CA ASP A 253 -3.41 -18.32 -8.37
C ASP A 253 -2.06 -18.38 -7.65
N ILE A 254 -1.93 -17.76 -6.47
CA ILE A 254 -0.81 -17.95 -5.55
C ILE A 254 -0.86 -19.37 -4.98
N ILE A 255 -2.03 -19.84 -4.54
CA ILE A 255 -2.20 -21.21 -4.01
C ILE A 255 -1.83 -22.25 -5.07
N ARG A 256 -2.26 -22.09 -6.32
CA ARG A 256 -1.86 -22.96 -7.45
C ARG A 256 -0.34 -22.99 -7.63
N ARG A 257 0.34 -21.85 -7.48
CA ARG A 257 1.80 -21.77 -7.57
C ARG A 257 2.50 -22.45 -6.40
N PHE A 258 1.99 -22.30 -5.18
CA PHE A 258 2.47 -23.05 -4.02
C PHE A 258 2.34 -24.57 -4.23
N VAL A 259 1.20 -25.03 -4.77
CA VAL A 259 1.03 -26.45 -5.12
C VAL A 259 2.04 -26.90 -6.18
N LYS A 260 2.30 -26.09 -7.22
CA LYS A 260 3.29 -26.39 -8.28
C LYS A 260 4.73 -26.48 -7.77
N LEU A 261 5.07 -25.81 -6.67
CA LEU A 261 6.41 -25.92 -6.08
C LEU A 261 6.65 -27.31 -5.47
N GLY A 262 5.60 -28.00 -5.02
CA GLY A 262 5.66 -29.34 -4.44
C GLY A 262 6.58 -29.37 -3.21
N SER A 263 7.39 -30.42 -3.08
CA SER A 263 8.29 -30.65 -1.94
C SER A 263 9.38 -29.57 -1.74
N ARG A 264 9.56 -28.66 -2.71
CA ARG A 264 10.50 -27.52 -2.61
C ARG A 264 9.93 -26.35 -1.80
N LEU A 265 8.65 -26.39 -1.44
CA LEU A 265 7.99 -25.38 -0.62
C LEU A 265 8.01 -25.78 0.86
N ARG A 266 8.36 -24.84 1.74
CA ARG A 266 7.98 -24.85 3.16
C ARG A 266 7.07 -23.67 3.46
N LEU A 267 6.01 -23.91 4.22
CA LEU A 267 4.98 -22.93 4.49
C LEU A 267 4.65 -22.89 5.98
N PHE A 268 4.61 -21.69 6.55
CA PHE A 268 4.07 -21.40 7.87
C PHE A 268 2.82 -20.53 7.75
N LEU A 269 1.68 -21.05 8.21
CA LEU A 269 0.39 -20.36 8.20
C LEU A 269 0.02 -19.85 9.60
N ASP A 270 -0.56 -18.66 9.66
CA ASP A 270 -1.27 -18.24 10.86
C ASP A 270 -2.50 -19.15 11.10
N ASN A 271 -2.75 -19.51 12.37
CA ASN A 271 -3.92 -20.28 12.78
C ASN A 271 -4.72 -19.62 13.90
N ALA A 272 -4.67 -18.29 14.00
CA ALA A 272 -5.55 -17.56 14.91
C ALA A 272 -7.02 -17.84 14.57
N SER A 273 -7.94 -17.60 15.51
CA SER A 273 -9.36 -17.98 15.37
C SER A 273 -10.03 -17.47 14.09
N LEU A 274 -9.57 -16.35 13.53
CA LEU A 274 -10.10 -15.81 12.26
C LEU A 274 -9.70 -16.64 11.03
N HIS A 275 -8.62 -17.41 11.09
CA HIS A 275 -8.12 -18.30 10.03
C HIS A 275 -8.42 -19.79 10.28
N VAL A 276 -9.05 -20.15 11.39
CA VAL A 276 -9.48 -21.54 11.67
C VAL A 276 -10.95 -21.66 12.07
N GLY A 277 -11.69 -20.55 11.98
CA GLY A 277 -13.13 -20.53 12.27
C GLY A 277 -13.95 -21.24 11.19
N PRO A 278 -15.28 -21.40 11.41
CA PRO A 278 -16.17 -22.13 10.50
C PRO A 278 -16.24 -21.60 9.06
N HIS A 279 -15.87 -20.33 8.84
CA HIS A 279 -15.89 -19.68 7.53
C HIS A 279 -14.49 -19.42 6.96
N ALA A 280 -13.45 -19.88 7.65
CA ALA A 280 -12.07 -19.76 7.20
C ALA A 280 -11.81 -20.78 6.08
N ILE A 281 -11.10 -20.35 5.04
CA ILE A 281 -10.74 -21.18 3.88
C ILE A 281 -9.35 -21.79 4.05
N GLU A 282 -8.52 -21.17 4.88
CA GLU A 282 -7.14 -21.46 5.16
C GLU A 282 -6.91 -22.91 5.64
N PRO A 283 -7.80 -23.57 6.42
CA PRO A 283 -7.65 -25.00 6.72
C PRO A 283 -7.73 -25.88 5.48
N GLN A 284 -8.59 -25.53 4.52
CA GLN A 284 -8.69 -26.24 3.24
C GLN A 284 -7.46 -25.96 2.36
N VAL A 285 -6.98 -24.72 2.35
CA VAL A 285 -5.72 -24.34 1.67
C VAL A 285 -4.54 -25.11 2.25
N GLN A 286 -4.43 -25.19 3.58
CA GLN A 286 -3.38 -25.93 4.27
C GLN A 286 -3.41 -27.41 3.88
N ALA A 287 -4.60 -28.03 3.88
CA ALA A 287 -4.76 -29.42 3.47
C ALA A 287 -4.35 -29.66 2.01
N LEU A 288 -4.72 -28.74 1.10
CA LEU A 288 -4.33 -28.82 -0.30
C LEU A 288 -2.81 -28.73 -0.48
N ILE A 289 -2.16 -27.76 0.17
CA ILE A 289 -0.71 -27.58 0.06
C ILE A 289 0.04 -28.76 0.70
N LYS A 290 -0.44 -29.31 1.82
CA LYS A 290 0.15 -30.51 2.44
C LYS A 290 0.21 -31.70 1.48
N LYS A 291 -0.79 -31.89 0.61
CA LYS A 291 -0.80 -32.98 -0.38
C LYS A 291 0.33 -32.88 -1.41
N SER A 292 0.81 -31.67 -1.70
CA SER A 292 1.87 -31.43 -2.71
C SER A 292 3.25 -31.21 -2.09
N ALA A 293 3.33 -30.42 -1.01
CA ALA A 293 4.58 -30.09 -0.34
C ALA A 293 5.04 -31.14 0.69
N GLY A 294 4.12 -32.01 1.15
CA GLY A 294 4.34 -32.94 2.25
C GLY A 294 4.03 -32.31 3.60
N SER A 295 3.44 -33.11 4.51
CA SER A 295 2.93 -32.63 5.80
C SER A 295 3.99 -31.97 6.69
N ASN A 296 5.24 -32.43 6.64
CA ASN A 296 6.33 -31.88 7.46
C ASN A 296 6.74 -30.46 7.02
N ASN A 297 6.48 -30.11 5.76
CA ASN A 297 6.84 -28.82 5.19
C ASN A 297 5.77 -27.73 5.43
N VAL A 298 4.58 -28.10 5.92
CA VAL A 298 3.48 -27.14 6.14
C VAL A 298 3.11 -27.12 7.62
N GLN A 299 3.55 -26.08 8.30
CA GLN A 299 3.26 -25.84 9.71
C GLN A 299 2.25 -24.70 9.85
N SER A 300 1.56 -24.66 10.99
CA SER A 300 0.71 -23.53 11.34
C SER A 300 0.83 -23.19 12.81
N GLY A 301 0.63 -21.92 13.13
CA GLY A 301 0.79 -21.39 14.48
C GLY A 301 0.63 -19.88 14.52
N HIS A 302 0.46 -19.33 15.71
CA HIS A 302 0.46 -17.90 15.94
C HIS A 302 1.21 -17.58 17.24
N PHE A 303 1.62 -16.31 17.39
CA PHE A 303 2.24 -15.83 18.64
C PHE A 303 1.15 -15.49 19.68
N LYS A 304 1.26 -14.37 20.40
CA LYS A 304 0.24 -13.94 21.36
C LYS A 304 -1.15 -13.76 20.73
N ARG A 305 -1.20 -13.32 19.47
CA ARG A 305 -2.45 -13.09 18.74
C ARG A 305 -2.38 -13.59 17.30
N PHE A 306 -1.33 -13.19 16.57
CA PHE A 306 -1.15 -13.47 15.15
C PHE A 306 0.32 -13.74 14.81
N ALA A 307 0.58 -14.55 13.79
CA ALA A 307 1.79 -14.59 12.98
C ALA A 307 1.58 -13.73 11.72
N HIS A 308 1.64 -12.40 11.88
CA HIS A 308 1.21 -11.42 10.87
C HIS A 308 2.20 -11.21 9.69
N ASN A 309 2.91 -12.25 9.27
CA ASN A 309 3.98 -12.17 8.28
C ASN A 309 3.43 -12.34 6.85
N LYS A 310 4.06 -11.65 5.89
CA LYS A 310 3.86 -11.84 4.45
C LYS A 310 5.23 -11.86 3.78
N VAL A 311 5.84 -13.03 3.77
CA VAL A 311 7.25 -13.20 3.37
C VAL A 311 7.37 -14.44 2.49
N ILE A 312 8.08 -14.30 1.38
CA ILE A 312 8.49 -15.41 0.50
C ILE A 312 10.00 -15.30 0.32
N ILE A 313 10.74 -16.36 0.65
CA ILE A 313 12.19 -16.41 0.55
C ILE A 313 12.57 -17.44 -0.51
N GLN A 314 13.26 -17.00 -1.56
CA GLN A 314 13.92 -17.87 -2.53
C GLN A 314 15.28 -18.29 -1.97
N LYS A 315 15.56 -19.59 -2.02
CA LYS A 315 16.85 -20.16 -1.65
C LYS A 315 17.40 -21.02 -2.78
N GLN A 316 18.69 -20.90 -3.04
CA GLN A 316 19.44 -21.79 -3.92
C GLN A 316 20.49 -22.53 -3.09
N ASN A 317 20.51 -23.86 -3.13
CA ASN A 317 21.39 -24.69 -2.31
C ASN A 317 21.34 -24.29 -0.81
N ASP A 318 20.12 -24.13 -0.28
CA ASP A 318 19.81 -23.67 1.09
C ASP A 318 20.31 -22.26 1.46
N LYS A 319 20.89 -21.50 0.53
CA LYS A 319 21.29 -20.11 0.74
C LYS A 319 20.20 -19.16 0.26
N PRO A 320 19.68 -18.24 1.10
CA PRO A 320 18.74 -17.22 0.66
C PRO A 320 19.38 -16.29 -0.38
N ILE A 321 18.68 -16.08 -1.50
CA ILE A 321 19.15 -15.22 -2.60
C ILE A 321 18.21 -14.07 -2.92
N LYS A 322 16.92 -14.19 -2.57
CA LYS A 322 15.90 -13.16 -2.83
C LYS A 322 14.78 -13.27 -1.82
N VAL A 323 14.21 -12.13 -1.42
CA VAL A 323 13.05 -12.06 -0.54
C VAL A 323 11.98 -11.16 -1.13
N LEU A 324 10.74 -11.61 -1.07
CA LEU A 324 9.55 -10.80 -1.29
C LEU A 324 8.88 -10.58 0.06
N THR A 325 8.61 -9.32 0.39
CA THR A 325 7.89 -8.97 1.61
C THR A 325 7.20 -7.63 1.48
N GLY A 326 6.20 -7.40 2.32
CA GLY A 326 5.41 -6.17 2.37
C GLY A 326 4.24 -6.31 3.35
N SER A 327 3.35 -5.34 3.30
CA SER A 327 2.10 -5.28 4.07
C SER A 327 0.96 -6.11 3.45
N THR A 328 1.01 -6.36 2.13
CA THR A 328 -0.03 -7.06 1.37
C THR A 328 -0.12 -8.54 1.73
N ASN A 329 -1.30 -8.99 2.17
CA ASN A 329 -1.62 -10.41 2.36
C ASN A 329 -1.68 -11.16 1.02
N PHE A 330 -1.43 -12.47 1.04
CA PHE A 330 -1.56 -13.34 -0.13
C PHE A 330 -3.02 -13.80 -0.31
N SER A 331 -3.94 -12.84 -0.23
CA SER A 331 -5.39 -13.05 -0.24
C SER A 331 -6.05 -12.13 -1.26
N ILE A 332 -7.24 -12.52 -1.75
CA ILE A 332 -8.09 -11.71 -2.64
C ILE A 332 -8.31 -10.33 -2.04
N ARG A 333 -8.63 -10.27 -0.74
CA ARG A 333 -8.84 -9.00 -0.06
C ARG A 333 -7.55 -8.20 0.09
N GLY A 334 -6.44 -8.88 0.39
CA GLY A 334 -5.13 -8.27 0.54
C GLY A 334 -4.65 -7.59 -0.73
N LEU A 335 -4.76 -8.28 -1.86
CA LEU A 335 -4.26 -7.82 -3.16
C LEU A 335 -5.22 -6.87 -3.88
N TYR A 336 -6.53 -7.07 -3.74
CA TYR A 336 -7.50 -6.44 -4.63
C TYR A 336 -8.49 -5.50 -3.94
N VAL A 337 -8.58 -5.50 -2.60
CA VAL A 337 -9.58 -4.70 -1.87
C VAL A 337 -8.97 -3.65 -0.97
N GLN A 338 -7.99 -4.04 -0.17
CA GLN A 338 -7.42 -3.23 0.88
C GLN A 338 -6.33 -2.30 0.35
N SER A 339 -6.33 -1.05 0.80
CA SER A 339 -5.17 -0.17 0.65
C SER A 339 -4.24 -0.48 1.82
N ASN A 340 -3.55 -1.62 1.73
CA ASN A 340 -2.52 -2.03 2.69
C ASN A 340 -1.21 -1.28 2.41
N ASN A 341 -1.26 0.03 2.14
CA ASN A 341 -0.10 0.82 1.73
C ASN A 341 0.74 1.29 2.92
#